data_AF-A0A9W4U0C5-F1
#
_entry.id   AF-A0A9W4U0C5-F1
#
_cell.length_a   1.000
_cell.length_b   1.000
_cell.length_c   1.000
_cell.angle_alpha   90.00
_cell.angle_beta   90.00
_cell.angle_gamma   90.00
#
_symmetry.space_group_name_H-M   'P 1'
#
loop_
_entity.id
_entity.type
_entity.pdbx_description
1 polymer ?
#
loop_
_entity_poly.entity_id
_entity_poly.type
_entity_poly.pdbx_seq_one_letter_code
_entity_poly.pdbx_strand_id
1 'polypeptide(L)'
;MRKYQLIGGKGKLFQRKQSIKYPDVHLHSLPVEILLIIFGYFQDNHSLIQISLCCKKFNQLINKYFLYNVIVFKSTESFYKFSMAHLLTESSKVNYITSIEFLKPQLHKSSNLKLNIAGSYAVESNINQILQLSYNQFISSLINIFTHSFGLKSLSFLEISPDFAFQTVKKNIFKKYTIKKRSELNRVVLKSQSGWSIPLKASHLSLLSDYFEYLNELHLTNFIIDSPVNLPLKIRKIIFQSCSYKPKKQEFEIFTQVFTLELKDITNDSELSLIDLVKLNNPNFNHLIIDISSSIFYDNNAGFKFSKFNPFFKLLCSSSKYSSLKTITLYNFDLFNNYFSNHDDIHSVDSWVENLNTFDYLIKYISNIPKLNLILKKQKYIIKACAKCGFKSVKQDKNIENLTFDEWEIYLKPLNFNKITITKYNNDILYTNDV
;
A
#
# COMPACT_ATOMS: atom_id res chain seq x y z
N MET A 1 10.30 -69.26 -19.97
CA MET A 1 10.01 -67.92 -19.41
C MET A 1 8.99 -67.22 -20.30
N ARG A 2 7.73 -67.11 -19.85
CA ARG A 2 6.65 -66.44 -20.60
C ARG A 2 6.54 -64.99 -20.12
N LYS A 3 6.63 -64.03 -21.05
CA LYS A 3 6.48 -62.59 -20.81
C LYS A 3 5.05 -62.30 -20.34
N TYR A 4 4.89 -61.77 -19.13
CA TYR A 4 3.62 -61.22 -18.66
C TYR A 4 3.37 -59.88 -19.39
N GLN A 5 2.55 -59.90 -20.44
CA GLN A 5 1.92 -58.70 -20.97
C GLN A 5 0.72 -58.39 -20.08
N LEU A 6 0.82 -57.31 -19.30
CA LEU A 6 -0.31 -56.72 -18.60
C LEU A 6 -1.26 -56.13 -19.66
N ILE A 7 -2.30 -56.89 -20.00
CA ILE A 7 -3.43 -56.40 -20.79
C ILE A 7 -4.10 -55.30 -19.95
N GLY A 8 -3.87 -54.06 -20.36
CA GLY A 8 -4.53 -52.89 -19.78
C GLY A 8 -6.04 -53.05 -19.92
N GLY A 9 -6.72 -53.31 -18.80
CA GLY A 9 -8.16 -53.17 -18.73
C GLY A 9 -8.52 -51.74 -19.15
N LYS A 10 -9.28 -51.60 -20.24
CA LYS A 10 -9.87 -50.33 -20.65
C LYS A 10 -10.58 -49.76 -19.43
N GLY A 11 -9.98 -48.76 -18.80
CA GLY A 11 -10.54 -48.06 -17.66
C GLY A 11 -11.95 -47.64 -18.02
N LYS A 12 -12.93 -48.00 -17.18
CA LYS A 12 -14.28 -47.47 -17.26
C LYS A 12 -14.14 -45.96 -17.45
N LEU A 13 -14.56 -45.46 -18.61
CA LEU A 13 -14.73 -44.03 -18.85
C LEU A 13 -15.52 -43.51 -17.65
N PHE A 14 -14.89 -42.71 -16.80
CA PHE A 14 -15.55 -42.05 -15.69
C PHE A 14 -16.71 -41.25 -16.29
N GLN A 15 -17.92 -41.78 -16.21
CA GLN A 15 -19.13 -41.02 -16.51
C GLN A 15 -19.08 -39.81 -15.57
N ARG A 16 -18.81 -38.63 -16.12
CA ARG A 16 -18.97 -37.38 -15.38
C ARG A 16 -20.39 -37.41 -14.83
N LYS A 17 -20.54 -37.45 -13.51
CA LYS A 17 -21.84 -37.32 -12.85
C LYS A 17 -22.55 -36.13 -13.49
N GLN A 18 -23.73 -36.38 -14.08
CA GLN A 18 -24.53 -35.31 -14.65
C GLN A 18 -24.75 -34.25 -13.56
N SER A 19 -24.51 -32.99 -13.90
CA SER A 19 -24.73 -31.89 -12.96
C SER A 19 -26.21 -31.85 -12.60
N ILE A 20 -26.50 -31.86 -11.30
CA ILE A 20 -27.86 -31.73 -10.77
C ILE A 20 -28.44 -30.42 -11.35
N LYS A 21 -29.52 -30.52 -12.13
CA LYS A 21 -30.23 -29.36 -12.65
C LYS A 21 -31.15 -28.82 -11.56
N TYR A 22 -30.87 -27.61 -11.12
CA TYR A 22 -31.73 -26.89 -10.18
C TYR A 22 -32.80 -26.13 -10.98
N PRO A 23 -33.99 -25.87 -10.39
CA PRO A 23 -34.98 -24.98 -10.99
C PRO A 23 -34.38 -23.59 -11.25
N ASP A 24 -34.82 -22.91 -12.32
CA ASP A 24 -34.26 -21.61 -12.72
C ASP A 24 -34.43 -20.53 -11.64
N VAL A 25 -35.45 -20.64 -10.80
CA VAL A 25 -35.74 -19.69 -9.69
C VAL A 25 -34.92 -20.00 -8.42
N HIS A 26 -34.20 -21.12 -8.39
CA HIS A 26 -33.46 -21.53 -7.19
C HIS A 26 -32.15 -20.73 -7.06
N LEU A 27 -31.80 -20.23 -5.87
CA LEU A 27 -30.58 -19.42 -5.67
C LEU A 27 -29.30 -20.04 -6.28
N HIS A 28 -29.17 -21.37 -6.27
CA HIS A 28 -28.04 -22.09 -6.89
C HIS A 28 -27.91 -21.88 -8.41
N SER A 29 -29.00 -21.67 -9.15
CA SER A 29 -28.97 -21.47 -10.61
C SER A 29 -28.38 -20.10 -10.99
N LEU A 30 -28.36 -19.14 -10.06
CA LEU A 30 -27.89 -17.79 -10.35
C LEU A 30 -26.41 -17.75 -10.79
N PRO A 31 -26.06 -16.79 -11.67
CA PRO A 31 -24.69 -16.47 -12.03
C PRO A 31 -23.82 -16.20 -10.79
N VAL A 32 -22.53 -16.51 -10.90
CA VAL A 32 -21.58 -16.37 -9.77
C VAL A 32 -21.49 -14.93 -9.31
N GLU A 33 -21.51 -13.99 -10.25
CA GLU A 33 -21.41 -12.54 -10.03
C GLU A 33 -22.56 -12.06 -9.13
N ILE A 34 -23.79 -12.49 -9.42
CA ILE A 34 -24.98 -12.16 -8.62
C ILE A 34 -24.88 -12.80 -7.24
N LEU A 35 -24.43 -14.05 -7.15
CA LEU A 35 -24.22 -14.72 -5.86
C LEU A 35 -23.16 -14.03 -5.00
N LEU A 36 -22.08 -13.53 -5.59
CA LEU A 36 -21.05 -12.78 -4.87
C LEU A 36 -21.62 -11.45 -4.34
N ILE A 37 -22.47 -10.77 -5.09
CA ILE A 37 -23.16 -9.56 -4.62
C ILE A 37 -24.09 -9.90 -3.45
N ILE A 38 -24.92 -10.92 -3.58
CA ILE A 38 -25.84 -11.37 -2.52
C ILE A 38 -25.08 -11.76 -1.26
N PHE A 39 -24.06 -12.61 -1.39
CA PHE A 39 -23.26 -13.05 -0.24
C PHE A 39 -22.44 -11.91 0.37
N GLY A 40 -22.07 -10.90 -0.42
CA GLY A 40 -21.38 -9.71 0.06
C GLY A 40 -22.19 -8.81 0.99
N TYR A 41 -23.52 -8.96 1.04
CA TYR A 41 -24.34 -8.28 2.05
C TYR A 41 -24.18 -8.87 3.46
N PHE A 42 -23.70 -10.12 3.60
CA PHE A 42 -23.42 -10.72 4.90
C PHE A 42 -22.05 -10.27 5.39
N GLN A 43 -22.03 -9.34 6.34
CA GLN A 43 -20.79 -8.77 6.88
C GLN A 43 -20.14 -9.66 7.95
N ASP A 44 -20.85 -10.65 8.48
CA ASP A 44 -20.37 -11.53 9.54
C ASP A 44 -19.91 -12.90 9.02
N ASN A 45 -18.78 -13.38 9.54
CA ASN A 45 -18.21 -14.66 9.15
C ASN A 45 -19.13 -15.85 9.50
N HIS A 46 -20.00 -15.72 10.50
CA HIS A 46 -20.86 -16.81 10.95
C HIS A 46 -21.94 -17.15 9.92
N SER A 47 -22.66 -16.14 9.42
CA SER A 47 -23.63 -16.29 8.33
C SER A 47 -22.98 -16.86 7.08
N LEU A 48 -21.79 -16.35 6.71
CA LEU A 48 -21.04 -16.88 5.57
C LEU A 48 -20.68 -18.36 5.76
N ILE A 49 -20.25 -18.77 6.95
CA ILE A 49 -19.98 -20.20 7.23
C ILE A 49 -21.26 -21.03 7.07
N GLN A 50 -22.40 -20.57 7.57
CA GLN A 50 -23.67 -21.29 7.41
C GLN A 50 -24.05 -21.46 5.94
N ILE A 51 -23.94 -20.40 5.12
CA ILE A 51 -24.21 -20.48 3.68
C ILE A 51 -23.23 -21.45 3.00
N SER A 52 -21.97 -21.50 3.46
CA SER A 52 -20.96 -22.43 2.95
C SER A 52 -21.31 -23.90 3.19
N LEU A 53 -22.15 -24.20 4.18
CA LEU A 53 -22.61 -25.55 4.50
C LEU A 53 -23.78 -26.00 3.62
N CYS A 54 -24.49 -25.08 2.94
CA CYS A 54 -25.66 -25.41 2.14
C CYS A 54 -25.34 -26.30 0.93
N CYS A 55 -24.28 -25.99 0.17
CA CYS A 55 -23.89 -26.78 -0.99
C CYS A 55 -22.42 -26.58 -1.39
N LYS A 56 -21.88 -27.47 -2.24
CA LYS A 56 -20.49 -27.41 -2.71
C LYS A 56 -20.17 -26.12 -3.48
N LYS A 57 -21.09 -25.61 -4.31
CA LYS A 57 -20.90 -24.36 -5.07
C LYS A 57 -20.71 -23.19 -4.11
N PHE A 58 -21.60 -23.04 -3.14
CA PHE A 58 -21.53 -21.97 -2.14
C PHE A 58 -20.31 -22.13 -1.24
N ASN A 59 -19.98 -23.37 -0.84
CA ASN A 59 -18.77 -23.65 -0.08
C ASN A 59 -17.51 -23.13 -0.78
N GLN A 60 -17.37 -23.40 -2.09
CA GLN A 60 -16.23 -22.94 -2.88
C GLN A 60 -16.22 -21.42 -3.04
N LEU A 61 -17.36 -20.81 -3.36
CA LEU A 61 -17.48 -19.36 -3.51
C LEU A 61 -17.14 -18.63 -2.21
N ILE A 62 -17.71 -19.08 -1.10
CA ILE A 62 -17.54 -18.45 0.21
C ILE A 62 -16.10 -18.57 0.70
N ASN A 63 -15.52 -19.77 0.61
CA ASN A 63 -14.12 -19.95 0.99
C ASN A 63 -13.20 -19.09 0.11
N LYS A 64 -13.41 -19.07 -1.21
CA LYS A 64 -12.50 -18.40 -2.15
C LYS A 64 -12.57 -16.88 -2.10
N TYR A 65 -13.78 -16.31 -2.07
CA TYR A 65 -13.97 -14.87 -2.23
C TYR A 65 -14.15 -14.11 -0.91
N PHE A 66 -14.51 -14.80 0.16
CA PHE A 66 -14.78 -14.17 1.46
C PHE A 66 -13.82 -14.67 2.55
N LEU A 67 -13.94 -15.93 2.98
CA LEU A 67 -13.29 -16.40 4.22
C LEU A 67 -11.76 -16.50 4.12
N TYR A 68 -11.22 -16.97 2.98
CA TYR A 68 -9.77 -17.09 2.79
C TYR A 68 -9.19 -15.93 1.99
N ASN A 69 -10.01 -15.05 1.41
CA ASN A 69 -9.49 -13.99 0.55
C ASN A 69 -8.54 -13.06 1.34
N VAL A 70 -8.97 -12.59 2.51
CA VAL A 70 -8.17 -11.76 3.42
C VAL A 70 -8.19 -12.38 4.81
N ILE A 71 -7.03 -12.67 5.38
CA ILE A 71 -6.91 -13.27 6.71
C ILE A 71 -6.14 -12.35 7.63
N VAL A 72 -6.76 -12.01 8.77
CA VAL A 72 -6.17 -11.13 9.80
C VAL A 72 -5.83 -11.95 11.04
N PHE A 73 -4.55 -11.97 11.40
CA PHE A 73 -4.05 -12.61 12.61
C PHE A 73 -3.78 -11.55 13.69
N LYS A 74 -4.61 -11.58 14.73
CA LYS A 74 -4.48 -10.70 15.91
C LYS A 74 -3.45 -11.19 16.93
N SER A 75 -3.13 -12.48 16.89
CA SER A 75 -2.19 -13.12 17.79
C SER A 75 -1.41 -14.23 17.08
N THR A 76 -0.23 -14.51 17.60
CA THR A 76 0.68 -15.54 17.04
C THR A 76 0.15 -16.95 17.29
N GLU A 77 -0.61 -17.16 18.36
CA GLU A 77 -1.34 -18.40 18.62
C GLU A 77 -2.41 -18.68 17.54
N SER A 78 -3.16 -17.65 17.13
CA SER A 78 -4.17 -17.80 16.06
C SER A 78 -3.53 -18.21 14.74
N PHE A 79 -2.36 -17.64 14.45
CA PHE A 79 -1.58 -17.99 13.28
C PHE A 79 -1.03 -19.42 13.35
N TYR A 80 -0.55 -19.85 14.52
CA TYR A 80 -0.07 -21.21 14.72
C TYR A 80 -1.20 -22.23 14.52
N LYS A 81 -2.37 -22.00 15.12
CA LYS A 81 -3.56 -22.86 14.93
C LYS A 81 -3.93 -22.96 13.46
N PHE A 82 -3.93 -21.83 12.74
CA PHE A 82 -4.16 -21.79 11.30
C PHE A 82 -3.12 -22.61 10.52
N SER A 83 -1.84 -22.44 10.85
CA SER A 83 -0.73 -23.15 10.21
C SER A 83 -0.85 -24.66 10.38
N MET A 84 -1.12 -25.13 11.60
CA MET A 84 -1.33 -26.56 11.86
C MET A 84 -2.54 -27.11 11.11
N ALA A 85 -3.65 -26.36 11.07
CA ALA A 85 -4.89 -26.81 10.45
C ALA A 85 -4.84 -26.83 8.92
N HIS A 86 -4.09 -25.91 8.29
CA HIS A 86 -4.17 -25.67 6.85
C HIS A 86 -2.87 -25.84 6.07
N LEU A 87 -1.72 -25.48 6.66
CA LEU A 87 -0.44 -25.48 5.95
C LEU A 87 0.27 -26.84 6.06
N LEU A 88 0.21 -27.48 7.24
CA LEU A 88 0.80 -28.81 7.42
C LEU A 88 -0.04 -29.94 6.82
N THR A 89 -1.33 -29.72 6.59
CA THR A 89 -2.27 -30.71 6.07
C THR A 89 -2.45 -30.63 4.55
N GLU A 90 -1.64 -29.82 3.86
CA GLU A 90 -1.74 -29.55 2.40
C GLU A 90 -3.15 -29.15 1.95
N SER A 91 -3.83 -28.29 2.71
CA SER A 91 -5.19 -27.88 2.39
C SER A 91 -5.25 -27.12 1.06
N SER A 92 -6.09 -27.58 0.14
CA SER A 92 -6.33 -26.89 -1.15
C SER A 92 -6.85 -25.45 -0.99
N LYS A 93 -7.39 -25.11 0.19
CA LYS A 93 -7.89 -23.77 0.53
C LYS A 93 -6.78 -22.73 0.70
N VAL A 94 -5.53 -23.16 0.94
CA VAL A 94 -4.39 -22.25 1.09
C VAL A 94 -4.16 -21.41 -0.17
N ASN A 95 -4.50 -21.95 -1.34
CA ASN A 95 -4.39 -21.25 -2.62
C ASN A 95 -5.42 -20.13 -2.83
N TYR A 96 -6.45 -20.06 -1.99
CA TYR A 96 -7.42 -18.97 -2.02
C TYR A 96 -6.93 -17.73 -1.28
N ILE A 97 -5.85 -17.85 -0.51
CA ILE A 97 -5.31 -16.75 0.29
C ILE A 97 -4.68 -15.72 -0.62
N THR A 98 -5.23 -14.51 -0.66
CA THR A 98 -4.68 -13.40 -1.44
C THR A 98 -4.00 -12.37 -0.57
N SER A 99 -4.50 -12.13 0.64
CA SER A 99 -3.95 -11.15 1.58
C SER A 99 -3.85 -11.70 2.99
N ILE A 100 -2.73 -11.42 3.65
CA ILE A 100 -2.53 -11.75 5.07
C ILE A 100 -2.10 -10.50 5.83
N GLU A 101 -2.73 -10.25 6.97
CA GLU A 101 -2.38 -9.18 7.89
C GLU A 101 -1.99 -9.74 9.25
N PHE A 102 -0.82 -9.34 9.74
CA PHE A 102 -0.33 -9.63 11.07
C PHE A 102 -0.38 -8.37 11.92
N LEU A 103 -1.22 -8.38 12.96
CA LEU A 103 -1.23 -7.34 13.99
C LEU A 103 -0.27 -7.76 15.10
N LYS A 104 0.66 -6.85 15.48
CA LYS A 104 1.68 -7.09 16.52
C LYS A 104 2.44 -8.41 16.30
N PRO A 105 3.21 -8.53 15.20
CA PRO A 105 3.89 -9.78 14.85
C PRO A 105 4.89 -10.23 15.94
N GLN A 106 5.17 -11.54 15.98
CA GLN A 106 6.06 -12.12 17.00
C GLN A 106 7.45 -11.49 16.92
N LEU A 107 7.98 -11.08 18.07
CA LEU A 107 9.31 -10.50 18.17
C LEU A 107 10.36 -11.58 18.38
N HIS A 108 11.53 -11.39 17.77
CA HIS A 108 12.71 -12.16 18.11
C HIS A 108 13.35 -11.56 19.37
N LYS A 109 13.09 -12.15 20.54
CA LYS A 109 13.86 -11.78 21.73
C LYS A 109 15.23 -12.45 21.65
N SER A 110 16.28 -11.66 21.44
CA SER A 110 17.65 -12.15 21.64
C SER A 110 17.85 -12.44 23.13
N SER A 111 18.56 -13.52 23.44
CA SER A 111 18.97 -13.93 24.79
C SER A 111 19.80 -12.89 25.55
N ASN A 112 20.08 -11.72 24.95
CA ASN A 112 20.93 -10.67 25.50
C ASN A 112 20.16 -9.57 26.24
N LEU A 113 18.83 -9.65 26.35
CA LEU A 113 18.08 -8.82 27.31
C LEU A 113 18.22 -9.39 28.73
N LYS A 114 19.44 -9.31 29.28
CA LYS A 114 19.64 -9.36 30.74
C LYS A 114 19.11 -8.03 31.29
N LEU A 115 17.91 -8.05 31.86
CA LEU A 115 17.45 -6.96 32.71
C LEU A 115 18.34 -6.97 33.96
N ASN A 116 19.39 -6.14 33.96
CA ASN A 116 20.14 -5.85 35.18
C ASN A 116 19.28 -4.92 36.03
N ILE A 117 18.49 -5.48 36.92
CA ILE A 117 17.85 -4.73 38.00
C ILE A 117 18.86 -4.70 39.14
N ALA A 118 19.42 -3.51 39.41
CA ALA A 118 20.12 -3.17 40.64
C ALA A 118 21.05 -4.27 41.22
N GLY A 119 22.09 -4.66 40.46
CA GLY A 119 23.23 -5.40 41.01
C GLY A 119 22.96 -6.80 41.57
N SER A 120 21.80 -7.41 41.32
CA SER A 120 21.41 -8.67 41.95
C SER A 120 20.99 -9.71 40.91
N TYR A 121 21.70 -10.84 40.89
CA TYR A 121 21.45 -12.12 40.19
C TYR A 121 20.74 -12.07 38.82
N ALA A 122 21.49 -12.42 37.76
CA ALA A 122 20.91 -12.72 36.45
C ALA A 122 20.01 -13.97 36.54
N VAL A 123 18.70 -13.77 36.67
CA VAL A 123 17.72 -14.85 36.53
C VAL A 123 17.50 -15.09 35.04
N GLU A 124 18.16 -16.09 34.48
CA GLU A 124 17.81 -16.64 33.16
C GLU A 124 16.42 -17.28 33.26
N SER A 125 15.39 -16.54 32.87
CA SER A 125 14.03 -17.05 32.91
C SER A 125 13.77 -18.01 31.73
N ASN A 126 13.27 -19.22 32.03
CA ASN A 126 12.76 -20.20 31.05
C ASN A 126 11.72 -19.61 30.06
N ILE A 127 11.14 -18.46 30.39
CA ILE A 127 10.25 -17.66 29.55
C ILE A 127 10.92 -17.31 28.21
N ASN A 128 12.23 -17.07 28.20
CA ASN A 128 12.95 -16.68 26.99
C ASN A 128 13.04 -17.83 25.96
N GLN A 129 13.19 -19.08 26.41
CA GLN A 129 13.23 -20.24 25.51
C GLN A 129 11.87 -20.49 24.85
N ILE A 130 10.77 -20.36 25.60
CA ILE A 130 9.40 -20.54 25.08
C ILE A 130 9.08 -19.48 24.02
N LEU A 131 9.47 -18.21 24.26
CA LEU A 131 9.27 -17.11 23.31
C LEU A 131 10.13 -17.25 22.05
N GLN A 132 11.32 -17.83 22.16
CA GLN A 132 12.18 -18.12 21.01
C GLN A 132 11.63 -19.29 20.18
N LEU A 133 11.12 -20.34 20.83
CA LEU A 133 10.43 -21.43 20.17
C LEU A 133 9.18 -20.94 19.42
N SER A 134 8.39 -20.06 20.02
CA SER A 134 7.21 -19.49 19.37
C SER A 134 7.57 -18.59 18.18
N TYR A 135 8.66 -17.83 18.26
CA TYR A 135 9.19 -17.09 17.11
C TYR A 135 9.65 -18.02 15.98
N ASN A 136 10.40 -19.07 16.28
CA ASN A 136 10.85 -20.03 15.26
C ASN A 136 9.67 -20.76 14.59
N GLN A 137 8.63 -21.09 15.36
CA GLN A 137 7.38 -21.66 14.83
C GLN A 137 6.64 -20.66 13.95
N PHE A 138 6.60 -19.39 14.34
CA PHE A 138 6.03 -18.31 13.55
C PHE A 138 6.76 -18.19 12.20
N ILE A 139 8.09 -18.09 12.20
CA ILE A 139 8.90 -18.02 10.98
C ILE A 139 8.71 -19.25 10.11
N SER A 140 8.75 -20.46 10.68
CA SER A 140 8.54 -21.71 9.93
C SER A 140 7.16 -21.76 9.27
N SER A 141 6.12 -21.32 9.99
CA SER A 141 4.75 -21.25 9.45
C SER A 141 4.64 -20.22 8.33
N LEU A 142 5.30 -19.07 8.48
CA LEU A 142 5.30 -18.02 7.47
C LEU A 142 6.06 -18.43 6.20
N ILE A 143 7.18 -19.15 6.36
CA ILE A 143 7.89 -19.81 5.26
C ILE A 143 6.96 -20.76 4.50
N ASN A 144 6.20 -21.60 5.21
CA ASN A 144 5.24 -22.52 4.57
C ASN A 144 4.18 -21.76 3.76
N ILE A 145 3.76 -20.57 4.18
CA ILE A 145 2.85 -19.74 3.38
C ILE A 145 3.54 -19.29 2.09
N PHE A 146 4.78 -18.80 2.19
CA PHE A 146 5.53 -18.32 1.04
C PHE A 146 5.84 -19.43 0.04
N THR A 147 5.98 -20.68 0.48
CA THR A 147 6.18 -21.82 -0.41
C THR A 147 4.85 -22.33 -0.99
N HIS A 148 3.81 -22.50 -0.18
CA HIS A 148 2.58 -23.22 -0.57
C HIS A 148 1.40 -22.34 -1.03
N SER A 149 1.31 -21.06 -0.63
CA SER A 149 0.18 -20.19 -1.01
C SER A 149 0.39 -19.48 -2.35
N PHE A 150 0.17 -20.16 -3.48
CA PHE A 150 0.45 -19.57 -4.80
C PHE A 150 -0.43 -18.34 -5.13
N GLY A 151 -1.54 -18.16 -4.42
CA GLY A 151 -2.44 -17.02 -4.59
C GLY A 151 -2.04 -15.75 -3.83
N LEU A 152 -1.02 -15.80 -2.97
CA LEU A 152 -0.64 -14.68 -2.11
C LEU A 152 -0.20 -13.46 -2.93
N LYS A 153 -0.93 -12.37 -2.79
CA LYS A 153 -0.67 -11.08 -3.45
C LYS A 153 -0.19 -10.02 -2.45
N SER A 154 -0.71 -10.03 -1.22
CA SER A 154 -0.41 -8.98 -0.25
C SER A 154 -0.06 -9.53 1.14
N LEU A 155 0.86 -8.83 1.80
CA LEU A 155 1.32 -9.14 3.15
C LEU A 155 1.48 -7.84 3.96
N SER A 156 0.80 -7.75 5.09
CA SER A 156 0.84 -6.58 5.96
C SER A 156 1.33 -6.95 7.35
N PHE A 157 2.34 -6.25 7.85
CA PHE A 157 2.77 -6.28 9.24
C PHE A 157 2.45 -4.94 9.87
N LEU A 158 1.49 -4.96 10.80
CA LEU A 158 0.91 -3.78 11.41
C LEU A 158 1.28 -3.73 12.89
N GLU A 159 1.47 -2.52 13.41
CA GLU A 159 1.89 -2.27 14.79
C GLU A 159 3.20 -2.98 15.15
N ILE A 160 4.18 -2.92 14.25
CA ILE A 160 5.50 -3.50 14.53
C ILE A 160 6.21 -2.69 15.61
N SER A 161 6.89 -3.37 16.53
CA SER A 161 7.73 -2.72 17.54
C SER A 161 9.13 -2.42 16.99
N PRO A 162 9.94 -1.56 17.65
CA PRO A 162 11.31 -1.27 17.23
C PRO A 162 12.24 -2.50 17.15
N ASP A 163 11.92 -3.55 17.90
CA ASP A 163 12.69 -4.81 17.94
C ASP A 163 12.25 -5.82 16.88
N PHE A 164 11.20 -5.52 16.11
CA PHE A 164 10.72 -6.42 15.08
C PHE A 164 11.77 -6.57 13.98
N ALA A 165 12.23 -7.80 13.76
CA ALA A 165 13.18 -8.13 12.72
C ALA A 165 13.00 -9.60 12.34
N PHE A 166 13.16 -9.92 11.06
CA PHE A 166 13.39 -11.29 10.65
C PHE A 166 14.84 -11.67 10.94
N GLN A 167 15.03 -12.79 11.64
CA GLN A 167 16.35 -13.41 11.65
C GLN A 167 16.74 -13.71 10.20
N THR A 168 17.93 -13.29 9.79
CA THR A 168 18.55 -13.81 8.58
C THR A 168 18.60 -15.32 8.72
N VAL A 169 17.86 -16.04 7.87
CA VAL A 169 17.90 -17.50 7.83
C VAL A 169 19.35 -17.84 7.52
N LYS A 170 20.10 -18.33 8.52
CA LYS A 170 21.45 -18.84 8.28
C LYS A 170 21.27 -19.94 7.23
N LYS A 171 21.69 -19.68 5.99
CA LYS A 171 21.69 -20.68 4.93
C LYS A 171 22.54 -21.82 5.46
N ASN A 172 21.91 -22.90 5.90
CA ASN A 172 22.61 -24.12 6.28
C ASN A 172 23.42 -24.51 5.04
N ILE A 173 24.74 -24.37 5.12
CA ILE A 173 25.70 -24.60 4.04
C ILE A 173 25.53 -26.02 3.46
N PHE A 174 24.95 -26.93 4.24
CA PHE A 174 24.72 -28.34 3.92
C PHE A 174 23.32 -28.68 3.36
N LYS A 175 22.38 -27.74 3.26
CA LYS A 175 21.09 -27.98 2.59
C LYS A 175 20.83 -26.87 1.58
N LYS A 176 21.37 -27.05 0.37
CA LYS A 176 20.94 -26.32 -0.84
C LYS A 176 19.51 -26.76 -1.17
N TYR A 177 18.52 -26.28 -0.42
CA TYR A 177 17.18 -26.17 -0.98
C TYR A 177 17.24 -25.02 -1.98
N THR A 178 17.24 -25.36 -3.26
CA THR A 178 16.91 -24.41 -4.33
C THR A 178 15.43 -24.07 -4.18
N ILE A 179 15.11 -23.21 -3.23
CA ILE A 179 13.80 -22.58 -3.17
C ILE A 179 13.68 -21.79 -4.47
N LYS A 180 12.84 -22.26 -5.41
CA LYS A 180 12.48 -21.48 -6.58
C LYS A 180 11.83 -20.21 -6.06
N LYS A 181 12.57 -19.09 -6.08
CA LYS A 181 12.01 -17.79 -5.73
C LYS A 181 10.77 -17.56 -6.58
N ARG A 182 9.69 -17.15 -5.94
CA ARG A 182 8.55 -16.61 -6.68
C ARG A 182 9.00 -15.31 -7.32
N SER A 183 8.53 -15.07 -8.54
CA SER A 183 8.92 -13.89 -9.29
C SER A 183 8.53 -12.61 -8.54
N GLU A 184 7.29 -12.53 -8.03
CA GLU A 184 6.77 -11.28 -7.51
C GLU A 184 5.78 -11.44 -6.35
N LEU A 185 5.71 -10.40 -5.51
CA LEU A 185 4.65 -10.16 -4.55
C LEU A 185 4.06 -8.77 -4.82
N ASN A 186 2.72 -8.64 -4.83
CA ASN A 186 2.09 -7.41 -5.29
C ASN A 186 2.22 -6.26 -4.30
N ARG A 187 2.01 -6.51 -3.00
CA ARG A 187 2.00 -5.43 -2.00
C ARG A 187 2.51 -5.91 -0.64
N VAL A 188 3.49 -5.19 -0.11
CA VAL A 188 3.96 -5.36 1.27
C VAL A 188 3.70 -4.08 2.05
N VAL A 189 3.10 -4.20 3.24
CA VAL A 189 2.88 -3.07 4.15
C VAL A 189 3.63 -3.32 5.44
N LEU A 190 4.49 -2.38 5.84
CA LEU A 190 5.10 -2.34 7.16
C LEU A 190 4.66 -1.05 7.86
N LYS A 191 3.98 -1.18 9.01
CA LYS A 191 3.51 -0.04 9.80
C LYS A 191 4.00 -0.15 11.23
N SER A 192 4.77 0.83 11.68
CA SER A 192 5.20 0.90 13.08
C SER A 192 3.99 1.03 14.02
N GLN A 193 4.20 0.64 15.27
CA GLN A 193 3.28 0.95 16.34
C GLN A 193 3.14 2.48 16.50
N SER A 194 1.93 2.95 16.76
CA SER A 194 1.66 4.37 17.01
C SER A 194 2.60 4.94 18.06
N GLY A 195 3.13 6.15 17.80
CA GLY A 195 4.11 6.82 18.67
C GLY A 195 5.56 6.41 18.46
N TRP A 196 5.85 5.42 17.61
CA TRP A 196 7.22 5.00 17.30
C TRP A 196 7.62 5.31 15.87
N SER A 197 8.83 5.81 15.68
CA SER A 197 9.52 5.86 14.39
C SER A 197 10.70 4.88 14.42
N ILE A 198 10.73 3.93 13.49
CA ILE A 198 11.68 2.79 13.55
C ILE A 198 12.70 2.89 12.41
N PRO A 199 14.01 2.73 12.67
CA PRO A 199 15.01 2.66 11.60
C PRO A 199 14.78 1.48 10.66
N LEU A 200 14.71 1.72 9.35
CA LEU A 200 14.58 0.66 8.35
C LEU A 200 15.92 -0.10 8.21
N LYS A 201 15.94 -1.32 8.73
CA LYS A 201 17.05 -2.28 8.59
C LYS A 201 16.75 -3.35 7.54
N ALA A 202 17.80 -3.92 6.94
CA ALA A 202 17.69 -5.07 6.04
C ALA A 202 16.97 -6.28 6.67
N SER A 203 17.07 -6.47 7.98
CA SER A 203 16.36 -7.53 8.70
C SER A 203 14.82 -7.44 8.62
N HIS A 204 14.23 -6.29 8.29
CA HIS A 204 12.77 -6.19 8.11
C HIS A 204 12.29 -6.80 6.79
N LEU A 205 13.18 -6.90 5.80
CA LEU A 205 12.85 -7.37 4.45
C LEU A 205 13.63 -8.64 4.06
N SER A 206 14.57 -9.09 4.91
CA SER A 206 15.45 -10.22 4.63
C SER A 206 14.68 -11.49 4.27
N LEU A 207 13.67 -11.85 5.07
CA LEU A 207 12.86 -13.02 4.81
C LEU A 207 12.10 -12.91 3.48
N LEU A 208 11.62 -11.73 3.10
CA LEU A 208 10.97 -11.54 1.80
C LEU A 208 11.96 -11.70 0.65
N SER A 209 13.19 -11.18 0.80
CA SER A 209 14.24 -11.28 -0.21
C SER A 209 14.69 -12.72 -0.49
N ASP A 210 14.45 -13.65 0.44
CA ASP A 210 14.75 -15.07 0.26
C ASP A 210 13.73 -15.78 -0.66
N TYR A 211 12.48 -15.32 -0.68
CA TYR A 211 11.37 -15.99 -1.40
C TYR A 211 10.86 -15.23 -2.63
N PHE A 212 11.07 -13.92 -2.69
CA PHE A 212 10.58 -13.06 -3.78
C PHE A 212 11.72 -12.29 -4.43
N GLU A 213 11.67 -12.12 -5.75
CA GLU A 213 12.63 -11.26 -6.47
C GLU A 213 12.13 -9.81 -6.56
N TYR A 214 10.84 -9.61 -6.83
CA TYR A 214 10.23 -8.29 -6.98
C TYR A 214 9.10 -8.03 -5.97
N LEU A 215 9.05 -6.81 -5.45
CA LEU A 215 7.86 -6.23 -4.83
C LEU A 215 7.26 -5.19 -5.77
N ASN A 216 6.01 -5.37 -6.16
CA ASN A 216 5.33 -4.37 -7.00
C ASN A 216 5.07 -3.09 -6.20
N GLU A 217 4.66 -3.20 -4.93
CA GLU A 217 4.48 -2.06 -4.02
C GLU A 217 5.04 -2.38 -2.62
N LEU A 218 5.87 -1.48 -2.07
CA LEU A 218 6.26 -1.47 -0.66
C LEU A 218 5.70 -0.21 0.02
N HIS A 219 4.90 -0.38 1.05
CA HIS A 219 4.35 0.72 1.86
C HIS A 219 4.96 0.70 3.25
N LEU A 220 5.69 1.77 3.57
CA LEU A 220 6.31 1.99 4.87
C LEU A 220 5.59 3.14 5.58
N THR A 221 5.21 2.92 6.83
CA THR A 221 4.59 3.95 7.69
C THR A 221 5.42 4.16 8.95
N ASN A 222 5.80 5.41 9.23
CA ASN A 222 6.60 5.84 10.39
C ASN A 222 7.98 5.13 10.48
N PHE A 223 8.72 5.10 9.39
CA PHE A 223 10.11 4.59 9.37
C PHE A 223 11.13 5.72 9.24
N ILE A 224 12.31 5.51 9.82
CA ILE A 224 13.48 6.36 9.64
C ILE A 224 14.43 5.65 8.67
N ILE A 225 14.80 6.32 7.59
CA ILE A 225 15.78 5.79 6.64
C ILE A 225 17.12 6.48 6.91
N ASP A 226 18.01 5.76 7.58
CA ASP A 226 19.30 6.29 8.04
C ASP A 226 20.48 5.39 7.71
N SER A 227 20.24 4.20 7.16
CA SER A 227 21.26 3.21 6.87
C SER A 227 20.89 2.40 5.63
N PRO A 228 21.87 2.09 4.76
CA PRO A 228 21.63 1.41 3.49
C PRO A 228 21.08 0.00 3.71
N VAL A 229 20.11 -0.37 2.87
CA VAL A 229 19.48 -1.69 2.87
C VAL A 229 19.90 -2.43 1.60
N ASN A 230 20.89 -3.30 1.74
CA ASN A 230 21.44 -4.08 0.63
C ASN A 230 20.87 -5.49 0.69
N LEU A 231 19.85 -5.73 -0.14
CA LEU A 231 19.18 -7.02 -0.27
C LEU A 231 18.93 -7.31 -1.77
N PRO A 232 18.97 -8.58 -2.19
CA PRO A 232 18.65 -8.99 -3.56
C PRO A 232 17.13 -9.00 -3.78
N LEU A 233 16.47 -7.88 -3.51
CA LEU A 233 15.03 -7.65 -3.62
C LEU A 233 14.82 -6.33 -4.36
N LYS A 234 14.00 -6.33 -5.40
CA LYS A 234 13.74 -5.14 -6.25
C LYS A 234 12.35 -4.58 -5.97
N ILE A 235 12.22 -3.27 -5.87
CA ILE A 235 10.94 -2.59 -5.59
C ILE A 235 10.55 -1.73 -6.78
N ARG A 236 9.31 -1.86 -7.28
CA ARG A 236 8.81 -1.04 -8.40
C ARG A 236 8.11 0.24 -7.95
N LYS A 237 7.28 0.17 -6.91
CA LYS A 237 6.61 1.33 -6.30
C LYS A 237 6.89 1.36 -4.80
N ILE A 238 7.19 2.54 -4.28
CA ILE A 238 7.34 2.75 -2.84
C ILE A 238 6.41 3.84 -2.34
N ILE A 239 5.75 3.57 -1.22
CA ILE A 239 4.91 4.52 -0.50
C ILE A 239 5.57 4.81 0.84
N PHE A 240 5.91 6.06 1.09
CA PHE A 240 6.33 6.55 2.39
C PHE A 240 5.21 7.35 3.02
N GLN A 241 4.77 6.92 4.20
CA GLN A 241 3.76 7.62 4.99
C GLN A 241 4.40 8.05 6.31
N SER A 242 4.57 9.35 6.50
CA SER A 242 5.25 9.92 7.67
C SER A 242 6.62 9.28 7.95
N CYS A 243 7.38 8.98 6.89
CA CYS A 243 8.74 8.45 7.01
C CYS A 243 9.76 9.57 6.84
N SER A 244 10.86 9.51 7.59
CA SER A 244 11.94 10.51 7.52
C SER A 244 13.20 9.93 6.90
N TYR A 245 13.96 10.77 6.20
CA TYR A 245 15.28 10.43 5.69
C TYR A 245 16.33 11.37 6.28
N LYS A 246 17.38 10.79 6.84
CA LYS A 246 18.56 11.56 7.24
C LYS A 246 19.57 11.51 6.09
N PRO A 247 19.83 12.65 5.41
CA PRO A 247 20.66 12.66 4.22
C PRO A 247 22.05 12.09 4.51
N LYS A 248 22.34 10.96 3.88
CA LYS A 248 23.66 10.34 3.84
C LYS A 248 23.98 10.05 2.39
N LYS A 249 25.21 10.36 1.95
CA LYS A 249 25.71 10.01 0.61
C LYS A 249 25.99 8.51 0.49
N GLN A 250 25.05 7.68 0.91
CA GLN A 250 25.15 6.22 0.88
C GLN A 250 24.09 5.68 -0.07
N GLU A 251 24.46 4.64 -0.80
CA GLU A 251 23.63 4.06 -1.84
C GLU A 251 22.65 3.05 -1.23
N PHE A 252 21.40 3.11 -1.68
CA PHE A 252 20.34 2.20 -1.27
C PHE A 252 19.94 1.35 -2.46
N GLU A 253 20.64 0.22 -2.65
CA GLU A 253 20.46 -0.67 -3.82
C GLU A 253 18.99 -1.07 -4.03
N ILE A 254 18.25 -1.26 -2.94
CA ILE A 254 16.84 -1.66 -2.94
C ILE A 254 15.91 -0.66 -3.65
N PHE A 255 16.32 0.61 -3.80
CA PHE A 255 15.53 1.67 -4.46
C PHE A 255 15.92 1.95 -5.91
N THR A 256 16.95 1.29 -6.45
CA THR A 256 17.48 1.55 -7.80
C THR A 256 16.52 1.23 -8.96
N GLN A 257 15.46 0.47 -8.69
CA GLN A 257 14.44 0.08 -9.68
C GLN A 257 13.05 0.65 -9.38
N VAL A 258 12.96 1.64 -8.49
CA VAL A 258 11.69 2.28 -8.16
C VAL A 258 11.27 3.19 -9.31
N PHE A 259 10.14 2.88 -9.95
CA PHE A 259 9.54 3.70 -10.99
C PHE A 259 8.63 4.78 -10.40
N THR A 260 7.88 4.42 -9.34
CA THR A 260 6.89 5.29 -8.70
C THR A 260 7.19 5.51 -7.22
N LEU A 261 7.27 6.78 -6.81
CA LEU A 261 7.38 7.21 -5.42
C LEU A 261 6.07 7.88 -5.00
N GLU A 262 5.53 7.51 -3.84
CA GLU A 262 4.36 8.15 -3.24
C GLU A 262 4.69 8.62 -1.83
N LEU A 263 4.45 9.90 -1.55
CA LEU A 263 4.66 10.52 -0.24
C LEU A 263 3.30 10.94 0.35
N LYS A 264 3.02 10.47 1.57
CA LYS A 264 1.78 10.70 2.31
C LYS A 264 2.05 11.23 3.71
N ASP A 265 1.10 11.99 4.24
CA ASP A 265 1.10 12.51 5.61
C ASP A 265 2.44 13.16 5.98
N ILE A 266 2.91 14.06 5.09
CA ILE A 266 4.23 14.67 5.20
C ILE A 266 4.23 15.75 6.29
N THR A 267 5.07 15.58 7.31
CA THR A 267 5.07 16.52 8.47
C THR A 267 6.25 17.47 8.52
N ASN A 268 7.37 17.15 7.87
CA ASN A 268 8.61 17.92 7.95
C ASN A 268 9.49 17.79 6.68
N ASP A 269 10.50 18.65 6.56
CA ASP A 269 11.35 18.74 5.36
C ASP A 269 12.23 17.50 5.14
N SER A 270 12.55 16.74 6.19
CA SER A 270 13.34 15.50 6.07
C SER A 270 12.60 14.39 5.33
N GLU A 271 11.26 14.45 5.33
CA GLU A 271 10.42 13.51 4.59
C GLU A 271 10.38 13.86 3.09
N LEU A 272 10.41 15.15 2.73
CA LEU A 272 10.56 15.56 1.32
C LEU A 272 11.91 15.15 0.73
N SER A 273 12.93 14.99 1.59
CA SER A 273 14.26 14.53 1.18
C SER A 273 14.28 13.05 0.74
N LEU A 274 13.20 12.29 0.97
CA LEU A 274 13.02 10.94 0.43
C LEU A 274 12.98 10.90 -1.10
N ILE A 275 12.62 12.01 -1.75
CA ILE A 275 12.65 12.13 -3.21
C ILE A 275 14.09 12.04 -3.72
N ASP A 276 15.01 12.75 -3.06
CA ASP A 276 16.44 12.71 -3.38
C ASP A 276 17.01 11.30 -3.15
N LEU A 277 16.61 10.64 -2.06
CA LEU A 277 17.01 9.26 -1.76
C LEU A 277 16.63 8.28 -2.87
N VAL A 278 15.38 8.31 -3.33
CA VAL A 278 14.88 7.37 -4.36
C VAL A 278 15.43 7.73 -5.74
N LYS A 279 15.67 9.02 -6.00
CA LYS A 279 16.25 9.48 -7.26
C LYS A 279 17.74 9.12 -7.40
N LEU A 280 18.48 9.08 -6.29
CA LEU A 280 19.91 8.81 -6.27
C LEU A 280 20.21 7.46 -6.96
N ASN A 281 21.01 7.50 -8.03
CA ASN A 281 21.38 6.34 -8.85
C ASN A 281 20.19 5.54 -9.42
N ASN A 282 19.03 6.19 -9.56
CA ASN A 282 17.83 5.58 -10.14
C ASN A 282 17.41 6.32 -11.42
N PRO A 283 17.76 5.79 -12.60
CA PRO A 283 17.31 6.34 -13.88
C PRO A 283 15.85 6.02 -14.20
N ASN A 284 15.28 5.01 -13.53
CA ASN A 284 13.93 4.51 -13.79
C ASN A 284 12.83 5.33 -13.10
N PHE A 285 13.20 6.11 -12.07
CA PHE A 285 12.27 6.97 -11.34
C PHE A 285 11.63 8.00 -12.29
N ASN A 286 10.34 7.83 -12.57
CA ASN A 286 9.63 8.62 -13.57
C ASN A 286 8.26 9.13 -13.12
N HIS A 287 7.76 8.70 -11.96
CA HIS A 287 6.45 9.08 -11.44
C HIS A 287 6.52 9.42 -9.95
N LEU A 288 6.13 10.64 -9.61
CA LEU A 288 6.03 11.11 -8.23
C LEU A 288 4.57 11.39 -7.86
N ILE A 289 4.14 10.90 -6.72
CA ILE A 289 2.82 11.16 -6.13
C ILE A 289 3.04 11.89 -4.80
N ILE A 290 2.46 13.08 -4.65
CA ILE A 290 2.57 13.89 -3.42
C ILE A 290 1.16 14.16 -2.89
N ASP A 291 0.94 13.86 -1.60
CA ASP A 291 -0.25 14.29 -0.88
C ASP A 291 -0.16 15.79 -0.52
N ILE A 292 -0.83 16.63 -1.30
CA ILE A 292 -0.87 18.09 -1.12
C ILE A 292 -1.69 18.51 0.11
N SER A 293 -2.44 17.60 0.74
CA SER A 293 -3.12 17.87 2.02
C SER A 293 -2.23 17.67 3.24
N SER A 294 -0.98 17.26 3.06
CA SER A 294 0.00 17.09 4.13
C SER A 294 0.26 18.39 4.89
N SER A 295 0.45 18.30 6.21
CA SER A 295 0.56 19.47 7.11
C SER A 295 1.77 20.35 6.81
N ILE A 296 2.87 19.79 6.28
CA ILE A 296 4.07 20.55 5.91
C ILE A 296 3.76 21.71 4.95
N PHE A 297 2.74 21.56 4.10
CA PHE A 297 2.37 22.51 3.05
C PHE A 297 1.54 23.71 3.54
N TYR A 298 1.03 23.67 4.78
CA TYR A 298 0.11 24.69 5.29
C TYR A 298 0.65 25.37 6.54
N ASP A 299 0.35 26.66 6.68
CA ASP A 299 0.59 27.41 7.90
C ASP A 299 -0.46 27.08 8.97
N ASN A 300 -0.23 27.57 10.19
CA ASN A 300 -1.17 27.41 11.31
C ASN A 300 -2.57 27.97 11.00
N ASN A 301 -2.66 28.92 10.06
CA ASN A 301 -3.91 29.53 9.60
C ASN A 301 -4.56 28.75 8.43
N ALA A 302 -4.11 27.52 8.15
CA ALA A 302 -4.57 26.66 7.05
C ALA A 302 -4.37 27.23 5.62
N GLY A 303 -3.61 28.32 5.46
CA GLY A 303 -3.15 28.82 4.15
C GLY A 303 -1.97 28.01 3.62
N PHE A 304 -1.91 27.77 2.31
CA PHE A 304 -0.79 27.06 1.69
C PHE A 304 0.47 27.94 1.63
N LYS A 305 1.63 27.40 2.00
CA LYS A 305 2.92 28.14 2.07
C LYS A 305 3.59 28.26 0.70
N PHE A 306 3.00 29.01 -0.22
CA PHE A 306 3.55 29.17 -1.57
C PHE A 306 5.01 29.67 -1.57
N SER A 307 5.36 30.60 -0.68
CA SER A 307 6.74 31.12 -0.57
C SER A 307 7.79 30.06 -0.28
N LYS A 308 7.43 29.04 0.51
CA LYS A 308 8.32 27.93 0.84
C LYS A 308 8.34 26.87 -0.27
N PHE A 309 7.18 26.54 -0.84
CA PHE A 309 7.06 25.38 -1.73
C PHE A 309 7.16 25.68 -3.22
N ASN A 310 6.94 26.92 -3.67
CA ASN A 310 7.18 27.30 -5.06
C ASN A 310 8.64 27.06 -5.49
N PRO A 311 9.66 27.46 -4.70
CA PRO A 311 11.05 27.09 -4.98
C PRO A 311 11.29 25.56 -5.02
N PHE A 312 10.63 24.81 -4.14
CA PHE A 312 10.71 23.34 -4.13
C PHE A 312 10.15 22.73 -5.42
N PHE A 313 8.94 23.11 -5.83
CA PHE A 313 8.34 22.62 -7.07
C PHE A 313 9.09 23.12 -8.31
N LYS A 314 9.65 24.33 -8.29
CA LYS A 314 10.56 24.81 -9.33
C LYS A 314 11.76 23.89 -9.51
N LEU A 315 12.42 23.49 -8.42
CA LEU A 315 13.54 22.57 -8.46
C LEU A 315 13.12 21.19 -8.94
N LEU A 316 12.02 20.67 -8.38
CA LEU A 316 11.51 19.33 -8.69
C LEU A 316 11.07 19.19 -10.15
N CYS A 317 10.47 20.23 -10.71
CA CYS A 317 9.99 20.26 -12.09
C CYS A 317 11.00 20.86 -13.07
N SER A 318 12.18 21.28 -12.60
CA SER A 318 13.26 21.72 -13.48
C SER A 318 13.95 20.51 -14.11
N SER A 319 14.29 20.63 -15.39
CA SER A 319 14.86 19.56 -16.22
C SER A 319 16.30 19.16 -15.86
N SER A 320 16.93 19.78 -14.85
CA SER A 320 18.33 19.52 -14.48
C SER A 320 18.48 18.32 -13.53
N LYS A 321 17.90 18.38 -12.33
CA LYS A 321 18.11 17.37 -11.26
C LYS A 321 17.17 16.17 -11.38
N TYR A 322 15.96 16.37 -11.90
CA TYR A 322 14.89 15.37 -11.97
C TYR A 322 14.46 15.07 -13.41
N SER A 323 15.39 15.07 -14.36
CA SER A 323 15.11 14.91 -15.80
C SER A 323 14.34 13.65 -16.19
N SER A 324 14.41 12.57 -15.40
CA SER A 324 13.66 11.33 -15.65
C SER A 324 12.20 11.40 -15.22
N LEU A 325 11.81 12.40 -14.42
CA LEU A 325 10.46 12.57 -13.91
C LEU A 325 9.54 13.02 -15.04
N LYS A 326 8.62 12.14 -15.46
CA LYS A 326 7.68 12.37 -16.55
C LYS A 326 6.27 12.64 -16.05
N THR A 327 5.93 12.11 -14.87
CA THR A 327 4.57 12.19 -14.31
C THR A 327 4.63 12.72 -12.89
N ILE A 328 3.80 13.72 -12.58
CA ILE A 328 3.48 14.13 -11.21
C ILE A 328 2.01 13.88 -10.95
N THR A 329 1.69 13.35 -9.78
CA THR A 329 0.32 13.24 -9.28
C THR A 329 0.20 14.00 -7.97
N LEU A 330 -0.68 14.99 -7.94
CA LEU A 330 -1.03 15.71 -6.73
C LEU A 330 -2.30 15.11 -6.14
N TYR A 331 -2.14 14.41 -5.01
CA TYR A 331 -3.23 13.75 -4.30
C TYR A 331 -3.84 14.67 -3.26
N ASN A 332 -5.13 14.48 -2.96
CA ASN A 332 -5.93 15.34 -2.08
C ASN A 332 -5.84 16.83 -2.44
N PHE A 333 -5.90 17.14 -3.74
CA PHE A 333 -5.79 18.50 -4.22
C PHE A 333 -7.02 19.33 -3.87
N ASP A 334 -6.81 20.51 -3.27
CA ASP A 334 -7.87 21.43 -2.78
C ASP A 334 -7.43 22.91 -2.84
N LEU A 335 -6.39 23.22 -3.63
CA LEU A 335 -5.75 24.55 -3.63
C LEU A 335 -6.44 25.58 -4.51
N PHE A 336 -7.45 25.19 -5.28
CA PHE A 336 -8.18 26.13 -6.13
C PHE A 336 -8.94 27.19 -5.33
N ASN A 337 -9.41 26.89 -4.12
CA ASN A 337 -10.01 27.89 -3.24
C ASN A 337 -9.03 29.03 -2.89
N ASN A 338 -7.72 28.73 -2.81
CA ASN A 338 -6.69 29.74 -2.58
C ASN A 338 -6.42 30.62 -3.82
N TYR A 339 -6.85 30.17 -5.00
CA TYR A 339 -6.86 30.99 -6.22
C TYR A 339 -8.09 31.91 -6.23
N PHE A 340 -9.27 31.39 -5.89
CA PHE A 340 -10.52 32.16 -5.89
C PHE A 340 -10.54 33.29 -4.85
N SER A 341 -10.05 33.06 -3.63
CA SER A 341 -10.07 34.08 -2.57
C SER A 341 -9.09 35.24 -2.79
N ASN A 342 -8.06 35.05 -3.62
CA ASN A 342 -6.99 36.03 -3.79
C ASN A 342 -7.11 36.85 -5.08
N HIS A 343 -7.92 36.44 -6.06
CA HIS A 343 -8.07 37.18 -7.32
C HIS A 343 -8.76 38.54 -7.14
N ASP A 344 -9.64 38.67 -6.15
CA ASP A 344 -10.35 39.93 -5.88
C ASP A 344 -9.47 41.00 -5.21
N ASP A 345 -8.39 40.61 -4.50
CA ASP A 345 -7.53 41.53 -3.73
C ASP A 345 -6.27 42.01 -4.48
N ILE A 346 -5.88 41.34 -5.58
CA ILE A 346 -4.63 41.63 -6.32
C ILE A 346 -4.68 42.96 -7.10
N HIS A 347 -5.85 43.56 -7.27
CA HIS A 347 -5.99 44.86 -7.95
C HIS A 347 -5.55 46.07 -7.11
N SER A 348 -5.00 45.89 -5.91
CA SER A 348 -4.66 46.97 -4.97
C SER A 348 -3.19 47.09 -4.55
N VAL A 349 -2.29 46.23 -5.06
CA VAL A 349 -0.87 46.19 -4.62
C VAL A 349 0.07 46.61 -5.76
N ASP A 350 1.01 47.53 -5.48
CA ASP A 350 1.97 48.11 -6.42
C ASP A 350 2.66 47.06 -7.31
N SER A 351 2.47 47.21 -8.62
CA SER A 351 2.76 46.22 -9.67
C SER A 351 4.24 46.06 -10.07
N TRP A 352 5.19 46.53 -9.26
CA TRP A 352 6.62 46.57 -9.62
C TRP A 352 7.44 45.41 -9.02
N VAL A 353 6.87 44.61 -8.12
CA VAL A 353 7.51 43.41 -7.55
C VAL A 353 6.66 42.19 -7.87
N GLU A 354 7.17 41.30 -8.72
CA GLU A 354 6.49 40.03 -9.01
C GLU A 354 6.33 39.20 -7.73
N ASN A 355 5.09 38.98 -7.29
CA ASN A 355 4.81 38.10 -6.16
C ASN A 355 4.96 36.63 -6.61
N LEU A 356 6.16 36.07 -6.42
CA LEU A 356 6.48 34.66 -6.74
C LEU A 356 5.73 33.64 -5.86
N ASN A 357 4.94 34.09 -4.87
CA ASN A 357 4.32 33.28 -3.83
C ASN A 357 2.83 33.05 -4.09
N THR A 358 2.44 32.86 -5.36
CA THR A 358 1.04 32.60 -5.75
C THR A 358 0.85 31.18 -6.28
N PHE A 359 -0.41 30.80 -6.38
CA PHE A 359 -0.86 29.57 -7.04
C PHE A 359 -0.40 29.50 -8.50
N ASP A 360 -0.42 30.63 -9.23
CA ASP A 360 -0.01 30.68 -10.64
C ASP A 360 1.42 30.20 -10.86
N TYR A 361 2.33 30.56 -9.95
CA TYR A 361 3.71 30.10 -10.02
C TYR A 361 3.85 28.61 -9.73
N LEU A 362 3.09 28.07 -8.78
CA LEU A 362 3.05 26.63 -8.53
C LEU A 362 2.66 25.88 -9.80
N ILE A 363 1.57 26.31 -10.44
CA ILE A 363 1.05 25.75 -11.68
C ILE A 363 2.06 25.88 -12.83
N LYS A 364 2.68 27.06 -12.99
CA LYS A 364 3.74 27.30 -13.99
C LYS A 364 4.96 26.41 -13.79
N TYR A 365 5.35 26.08 -12.56
CA TYR A 365 6.46 25.15 -12.34
C TYR A 365 6.06 23.72 -12.68
N ILE A 366 4.88 23.30 -12.27
CA ILE A 366 4.35 21.96 -12.56
C ILE A 366 4.12 21.77 -14.07
N SER A 367 3.80 22.84 -14.81
CA SER A 367 3.64 22.81 -16.26
C SER A 367 4.91 22.36 -17.01
N ASN A 368 6.07 22.30 -16.37
CA ASN A 368 7.27 21.75 -17.00
C ASN A 368 7.28 20.20 -17.07
N ILE A 369 6.33 19.52 -16.40
CA ILE A 369 6.28 18.05 -16.34
C ILE A 369 5.33 17.50 -17.39
N PRO A 370 5.75 16.56 -18.26
CA PRO A 370 4.94 16.07 -19.38
C PRO A 370 3.52 15.61 -19.03
N LYS A 371 3.36 14.93 -17.89
CA LYS A 371 2.06 14.43 -17.43
C LYS A 371 1.73 14.87 -16.01
N LEU A 372 0.60 15.53 -15.82
CA LEU A 372 0.07 15.96 -14.53
C LEU A 372 -1.25 15.26 -14.24
N ASN A 373 -1.35 14.60 -13.09
CA ASN A 373 -2.61 14.09 -12.58
C ASN A 373 -3.00 14.86 -11.31
N LEU A 374 -4.22 15.39 -11.25
CA LEU A 374 -4.78 16.01 -10.05
C LEU A 374 -5.89 15.11 -9.51
N ILE A 375 -5.72 14.59 -8.30
CA ILE A 375 -6.74 13.80 -7.62
C ILE A 375 -7.35 14.70 -6.54
N LEU A 376 -8.60 15.11 -6.77
CA LEU A 376 -9.31 16.02 -5.90
C LEU A 376 -9.55 15.42 -4.51
N LYS A 377 -9.43 16.25 -3.48
CA LYS A 377 -9.71 15.85 -2.10
C LYS A 377 -11.16 15.46 -1.94
N LYS A 378 -11.41 14.36 -1.21
CA LYS A 378 -12.77 13.95 -0.87
C LYS A 378 -13.48 15.07 -0.10
N GLN A 379 -14.50 15.65 -0.70
CA GLN A 379 -15.30 16.65 -0.01
C GLN A 379 -16.17 16.01 1.07
N LYS A 380 -16.22 16.66 2.24
CA LYS A 380 -17.22 16.34 3.26
C LYS A 380 -18.49 17.09 2.88
N TYR A 381 -19.59 16.37 2.63
CA TYR A 381 -20.91 16.97 2.52
C TYR A 381 -21.28 17.58 3.88
N ILE A 382 -21.01 18.87 4.06
CA ILE A 382 -21.48 19.59 5.25
C ILE A 382 -22.93 19.98 4.97
N ILE A 383 -23.87 19.15 5.42
CA ILE A 383 -25.29 19.52 5.46
C ILE A 383 -25.43 20.55 6.58
N LYS A 384 -25.38 21.84 6.26
CA LYS A 384 -25.74 22.91 7.21
C LYS A 384 -27.26 22.92 7.37
N ALA A 385 -27.77 22.12 8.31
CA ALA A 385 -29.18 22.17 8.69
C ALA A 385 -29.45 23.42 9.54
N CYS A 386 -30.41 24.25 9.13
CA CYS A 386 -30.89 25.34 9.98
C CYS A 386 -31.79 24.75 11.07
N ALA A 387 -31.49 25.04 12.34
CA ALA A 387 -32.22 24.52 13.50
C ALA A 387 -33.72 24.89 13.55
N LYS A 388 -34.20 25.85 12.74
CA LYS A 388 -35.61 26.29 12.73
C LYS A 388 -36.41 25.90 11.48
N CYS A 389 -35.79 25.68 10.32
CA CYS A 389 -36.53 25.48 9.06
C CYS A 389 -36.01 24.32 8.18
N GLY A 390 -35.05 23.52 8.65
CA GLY A 390 -34.63 22.28 7.99
C GLY A 390 -33.81 22.46 6.71
N PHE A 391 -34.00 23.52 5.92
CA PHE A 391 -33.26 23.76 4.68
C PHE A 391 -33.07 25.26 4.37
N LYS A 392 -31.86 25.63 3.93
CA LYS A 392 -31.62 26.81 3.10
C LYS A 392 -30.72 26.41 1.93
N SER A 393 -31.21 26.62 0.71
CA SER A 393 -30.36 26.75 -0.48
C SER A 393 -29.63 28.09 -0.38
N VAL A 394 -28.41 28.06 0.17
CA VAL A 394 -27.47 29.17 -0.03
C VAL A 394 -26.90 28.97 -1.44
N LYS A 395 -26.74 30.06 -2.21
CA LYS A 395 -26.00 30.06 -3.49
C LYS A 395 -24.74 29.23 -3.27
N GLN A 396 -24.72 28.03 -3.84
CA GLN A 396 -23.56 27.16 -3.75
C GLN A 396 -22.52 27.83 -4.62
N ASP A 397 -21.41 28.28 -4.03
CA ASP A 397 -20.18 28.41 -4.80
C ASP A 397 -20.05 27.11 -5.60
N LYS A 398 -19.97 27.22 -6.93
CA LYS A 398 -19.96 26.05 -7.80
C LYS A 398 -18.86 25.13 -7.30
N ASN A 399 -19.25 23.93 -6.91
CA ASN A 399 -18.33 22.94 -6.40
C ASN A 399 -17.31 22.62 -7.49
N ILE A 400 -16.04 22.52 -7.14
CA ILE A 400 -14.97 22.23 -8.08
C ILE A 400 -15.14 20.91 -8.82
N GLU A 401 -15.80 19.94 -8.17
CA GLU A 401 -16.14 18.65 -8.79
C GLU A 401 -17.26 18.77 -9.86
N ASN A 402 -17.95 19.90 -9.91
CA ASN A 402 -19.07 20.19 -10.80
C ASN A 402 -18.74 21.24 -11.86
N LEU A 403 -17.47 21.63 -11.97
CA LEU A 403 -17.01 22.49 -13.06
C LEU A 403 -17.17 21.79 -14.41
N THR A 404 -17.63 22.55 -15.40
CA THR A 404 -17.69 22.12 -16.80
C THR A 404 -16.30 22.04 -17.41
N PHE A 405 -16.19 21.38 -18.57
CA PHE A 405 -14.92 21.25 -19.29
C PHE A 405 -14.32 22.62 -19.64
N ASP A 406 -15.12 23.56 -20.15
CA ASP A 406 -14.67 24.91 -20.52
C ASP A 406 -14.20 25.71 -19.30
N GLU A 407 -14.86 25.55 -18.15
CA GLU A 407 -14.42 26.14 -16.89
C GLU A 407 -13.06 25.57 -16.46
N TRP A 408 -12.86 24.25 -16.58
CA TRP A 408 -11.56 23.62 -16.35
C TRP A 408 -10.48 24.16 -17.29
N GLU A 409 -10.78 24.33 -18.58
CA GLU A 409 -9.83 24.87 -19.56
C GLU A 409 -9.37 26.29 -19.20
N ILE A 410 -10.28 27.14 -18.69
CA ILE A 410 -9.93 28.48 -18.19
C ILE A 410 -8.98 28.39 -17.00
N TYR A 411 -9.27 27.53 -16.01
CA TYR A 411 -8.42 27.38 -14.82
C TYR A 411 -7.07 26.74 -15.11
N LEU A 412 -7.01 25.87 -16.11
CA LEU A 412 -5.82 25.12 -16.49
C LEU A 412 -5.08 25.78 -17.65
N LYS A 413 -5.48 26.97 -18.11
CA LYS A 413 -4.82 27.70 -19.20
C LYS A 413 -3.29 27.76 -19.09
N PRO A 414 -2.67 27.94 -17.90
CA PRO A 414 -1.21 27.91 -17.77
C PRO A 414 -0.57 26.52 -17.99
N LEU A 415 -1.36 25.44 -17.99
CA LEU A 415 -0.95 24.04 -18.15
C LEU A 415 -1.26 23.46 -19.55
N ASN A 416 -1.71 24.29 -20.51
CA ASN A 416 -2.22 23.84 -21.82
C ASN A 416 -1.25 22.98 -22.67
N PHE A 417 0.03 22.90 -22.31
CA PHE A 417 1.05 22.13 -23.03
C PHE A 417 1.26 20.71 -22.50
N ASN A 418 0.53 20.32 -21.44
CA ASN A 418 0.77 19.08 -20.71
C ASN A 418 -0.38 18.11 -20.89
N LYS A 419 -0.08 16.81 -20.76
CA LYS A 419 -1.15 15.82 -20.57
C LYS A 419 -1.68 15.95 -19.15
N ILE A 420 -2.92 16.42 -19.02
CA ILE A 420 -3.55 16.65 -17.71
C ILE A 420 -4.70 15.69 -17.53
N THR A 421 -4.79 15.07 -16.36
CA THR A 421 -5.97 14.33 -15.94
C THR A 421 -6.41 14.82 -14.57
N ILE A 422 -7.67 15.20 -14.45
CA ILE A 422 -8.29 15.53 -13.16
C ILE A 422 -9.31 14.45 -12.85
N THR A 423 -9.17 13.85 -11.68
CA THR A 423 -10.10 12.83 -11.19
C THR A 423 -10.64 13.20 -9.82
N LYS A 424 -11.87 12.78 -9.56
CA LYS A 424 -12.43 12.74 -8.21
C LYS A 424 -11.65 11.77 -7.33
N TYR A 425 -11.88 11.85 -6.02
CA TYR A 425 -11.33 10.92 -5.04
C TYR A 425 -11.68 9.44 -5.32
N ASN A 426 -12.84 9.16 -5.93
CA ASN A 426 -13.26 7.82 -6.33
C ASN A 426 -12.73 7.38 -7.70
N ASN A 427 -11.80 8.13 -8.27
CA ASN A 427 -11.19 7.93 -9.60
C ASN A 427 -12.13 8.18 -10.80
N ASP A 428 -13.28 8.81 -10.61
CA ASP A 428 -14.08 9.29 -11.74
C ASP A 428 -13.34 10.44 -12.44
N ILE A 429 -13.16 10.33 -13.75
CA ILE A 429 -12.48 11.35 -14.55
C ILE A 429 -13.41 12.55 -14.73
N LEU A 430 -12.91 13.74 -14.40
CA LEU A 430 -13.60 15.01 -14.58
C LEU A 430 -13.10 15.78 -15.79
N TYR A 431 -11.80 15.70 -16.06
CA TYR A 431 -11.15 16.42 -17.14
C TYR A 431 -9.94 15.63 -17.64
N THR A 432 -9.79 15.59 -18.95
CA THR A 432 -8.61 15.04 -19.62
C THR A 432 -8.24 15.95 -20.77
N ASN A 433 -6.97 16.36 -20.80
CA ASN A 433 -6.37 16.98 -21.97
C ASN A 433 -5.23 16.07 -22.44
N ASP A 434 -5.41 15.47 -23.61
CA ASP A 434 -4.41 14.65 -24.28
C ASP A 434 -3.77 15.47 -25.40
N VAL A 435 -2.71 16.21 -25.07
CA VAL A 435 -1.87 16.94 -26.04
C VAL A 435 -0.98 16.01 -26.85
#